data_AF-C8X6A2-F1
#
_entry.id   AF-C8X6A2-F1
#
_cell.length_a   1.000
_cell.length_b   1.000
_cell.length_c   1.000
_cell.angle_alpha   90.00
_cell.angle_beta   90.00
_cell.angle_gamma   90.00
#
_symmetry.space_group_name_H-M   'P 1'
#
loop_
_entity.id
_entity.type
_entity.pdbx_description
1 polymer ?
#
loop_
_entity_poly.entity_id
_entity_poly.type
_entity_poly.pdbx_seq_one_letter_code
_entity_poly.pdbx_strand_id
1 'polypeptide(L)'
;MRPPRPGSAWRPSRWARRGWYADYMNSPAWVARKRQWFREHWEQTHQPAACVICGRRPVDLHHMDYGRLGNEKNSDIICLCRAHHDRMHAAWDATPHLRRLGRRAATVILVQAMRRGPDR
;
A
#
# COMPACT_ATOMS: atom_id res chain seq x y z
N MET A 1 8.13 -13.05 16.73
CA MET A 1 8.48 -13.07 15.29
C MET A 1 9.18 -14.39 14.97
N ARG A 2 8.84 -15.06 13.86
CA ARG A 2 9.42 -16.37 13.52
C ARG A 2 10.80 -16.18 12.84
N PRO A 3 11.88 -16.79 13.36
CA PRO A 3 13.19 -16.70 12.74
C PRO A 3 13.22 -17.40 11.37
N PRO A 4 14.11 -16.99 10.46
CA PRO A 4 14.29 -17.66 9.18
C PRO A 4 14.77 -19.11 9.39
N ARG A 5 14.37 -19.99 8.46
CA ARG A 5 14.74 -21.41 8.50
C ARG A 5 16.25 -21.58 8.18
N PRO A 6 16.97 -22.47 8.89
CA PRO A 6 18.35 -22.80 8.54
C PRO A 6 18.44 -23.29 7.08
N GLY A 7 19.45 -22.82 6.33
CA GLY A 7 19.71 -23.26 4.95
C GLY A 7 19.05 -22.45 3.84
N SER A 8 18.24 -21.42 4.14
CA SER A 8 17.76 -20.51 3.09
C SER A 8 18.90 -19.59 2.64
N ALA A 9 19.14 -19.47 1.33
CA ALA A 9 20.10 -18.52 0.77
C ALA A 9 19.77 -17.08 1.23
N TRP A 10 20.49 -16.62 2.26
CA TRP A 10 20.27 -15.36 2.95
C TRP A 10 20.84 -14.23 2.10
N ARG A 11 19.99 -13.29 1.64
CA ARG A 11 20.43 -12.08 0.92
C ARG A 11 20.33 -10.86 1.86
N PRO A 12 21.47 -10.28 2.33
CA PRO A 12 21.50 -9.12 3.24
C PRO A 12 20.65 -7.94 2.74
N SER A 13 20.59 -7.76 1.42
CA SER A 13 19.82 -6.72 0.74
C SER A 13 18.32 -6.74 1.05
N ARG A 14 17.75 -7.90 1.38
CA ARG A 14 16.32 -8.01 1.70
C ARG A 14 16.00 -7.46 3.09
N TRP A 15 16.90 -7.62 4.06
CA TRP A 15 16.75 -7.11 5.42
C TRP A 15 17.09 -5.63 5.49
N ALA A 16 18.18 -5.19 4.83
CA ALA A 16 18.50 -3.78 4.68
C ALA A 16 17.32 -3.01 4.04
N ARG A 17 16.70 -3.57 3.00
CA ARG A 17 15.50 -2.98 2.38
C ARG A 17 14.25 -3.04 3.28
N ARG A 18 14.16 -3.99 4.22
CA ARG A 18 13.05 -4.09 5.19
C ARG A 18 13.22 -3.15 6.38
N GLY A 19 14.45 -2.97 6.87
CA GLY A 19 14.79 -1.96 7.88
C GLY A 19 14.53 -0.56 7.34
N TRP A 20 15.11 -0.26 6.16
CA TRP A 20 14.88 1.02 5.48
C TRP A 20 13.40 1.32 5.21
N TYR A 21 12.61 0.29 4.87
CA TYR A 21 11.15 0.43 4.76
C TYR A 21 10.49 0.81 6.09
N ALA A 22 10.82 0.11 7.19
CA ALA A 22 10.27 0.40 8.50
C ALA A 22 10.66 1.81 8.96
N ASP A 23 11.91 2.21 8.73
CA ASP A 23 12.41 3.54 9.05
C ASP A 23 11.68 4.61 8.23
N TYR A 24 11.50 4.39 6.92
CA TYR A 24 10.76 5.31 6.06
C TYR A 24 9.30 5.45 6.49
N MET A 25 8.60 4.35 6.78
CA MET A 25 7.20 4.39 7.21
C MET A 25 7.01 5.13 8.54
N ASN A 26 8.05 5.20 9.37
CA ASN A 26 8.08 5.96 10.62
C ASN A 26 8.76 7.33 10.50
N SER A 27 9.15 7.73 9.29
CA SER A 27 9.91 8.97 9.06
C SER A 27 9.00 10.20 8.92
N PRO A 28 9.52 11.40 9.23
CA PRO A 28 8.87 12.67 8.89
C PRO A 28 8.63 12.83 7.38
N ALA A 29 9.46 12.23 6.52
CA ALA A 29 9.32 12.29 5.08
C ALA A 29 8.00 11.65 4.62
N TRP A 30 7.64 10.48 5.18
CA TRP A 30 6.35 9.87 4.88
C TRP A 30 5.17 10.69 5.40
N VAL A 31 5.29 11.32 6.57
CA VAL A 31 4.26 12.25 7.08
C VAL A 31 4.07 13.44 6.12
N ALA A 32 5.16 14.03 5.64
CA ALA A 32 5.12 15.11 4.65
C ALA A 32 4.50 14.65 3.33
N ARG A 33 4.87 13.46 2.84
CA ARG A 33 4.31 12.88 1.62
C ARG A 33 2.80 12.63 1.72
N LYS A 34 2.31 12.13 2.87
CA LYS A 34 0.86 11.98 3.11
C LYS A 34 0.12 13.30 3.01
N ARG A 35 0.64 14.35 3.66
CA ARG A 35 0.04 15.70 3.60
C ARG A 35 0.02 16.24 2.17
N GLN A 36 1.13 16.09 1.46
CA GLN A 36 1.24 16.49 0.06
C GLN A 36 0.22 15.75 -0.82
N TRP A 37 0.09 14.43 -0.68
CA TRP A 37 -0.87 13.63 -1.45
C TRP A 37 -2.31 14.14 -1.27
N PHE A 38 -2.73 14.43 -0.03
CA PHE A 38 -4.08 14.93 0.24
C PHE A 38 -4.32 16.32 -0.36
N ARG A 39 -3.31 17.20 -0.35
CA ARG A 39 -3.40 18.52 -1.03
C ARG A 39 -3.52 18.36 -2.54
N GLU A 40 -2.62 17.57 -3.16
CA GLU A 40 -2.63 17.30 -4.60
C GLU A 40 -3.97 16.70 -5.04
N HIS A 41 -4.55 15.79 -4.25
CA HIS A 41 -5.86 15.21 -4.52
C HIS A 41 -6.97 16.27 -4.49
N TRP A 42 -6.98 17.14 -3.48
CA TRP A 42 -7.96 18.21 -3.38
C TRP A 42 -7.84 19.20 -4.53
N GLU A 43 -6.62 19.64 -4.86
CA GLU A 43 -6.36 20.57 -5.97
C GLU A 43 -6.84 20.00 -7.32
N GLN A 44 -6.67 18.69 -7.53
CA GLN A 44 -7.06 18.04 -8.78
C GLN A 44 -8.56 17.75 -8.89
N THR A 45 -9.21 17.39 -7.77
CA THR A 45 -10.57 16.84 -7.79
C THR A 45 -11.62 17.75 -7.16
N HIS A 46 -11.21 18.72 -6.34
CA HIS A 46 -12.07 19.52 -5.47
C HIS A 46 -12.97 18.68 -4.57
N GLN A 47 -12.53 17.46 -4.22
CA GLN A 47 -13.26 16.52 -3.37
C GLN A 47 -12.37 15.98 -2.25
N PRO A 48 -12.94 15.66 -1.08
CA PRO A 48 -12.19 15.01 -0.02
C PRO A 48 -11.84 13.58 -0.43
N ALA A 49 -10.62 13.16 -0.13
CA ALA A 49 -10.18 11.80 -0.37
C ALA A 49 -11.06 10.78 0.36
N ALA A 50 -11.46 9.75 -0.37
CA ALA A 50 -12.40 8.72 0.07
C ALA A 50 -11.87 7.33 -0.32
N CYS A 51 -12.37 6.29 0.36
CA CYS A 51 -11.93 4.93 0.07
C CYS A 51 -12.26 4.57 -1.37
N VAL A 52 -11.27 4.14 -2.15
CA VAL A 52 -11.50 3.78 -3.55
C VAL A 52 -12.40 2.55 -3.73
N ILE A 53 -12.71 1.80 -2.67
CA ILE A 53 -13.60 0.63 -2.71
C ILE A 53 -15.03 1.01 -2.31
N CYS A 54 -15.23 1.59 -1.12
CA CYS A 54 -16.57 1.87 -0.55
C CYS A 54 -16.92 3.36 -0.39
N GLY A 55 -16.03 4.28 -0.77
CA GLY A 55 -16.26 5.72 -0.63
C GLY A 55 -16.25 6.26 0.81
N ARG A 56 -16.15 5.41 1.83
CA ARG A 56 -16.14 5.84 3.24
C ARG A 56 -14.84 6.54 3.65
N ARG A 57 -14.97 7.37 4.69
CA ARG A 57 -13.91 8.09 5.40
C ARG A 57 -13.93 7.70 6.90
N PRO A 58 -12.84 7.89 7.67
CA PRO A 58 -11.52 8.37 7.25
C PRO A 58 -10.76 7.32 6.42
N VAL A 59 -9.68 7.77 5.76
CA VAL A 59 -8.84 6.93 4.90
C VAL A 59 -7.37 7.03 5.25
N ASP A 60 -6.66 5.93 5.04
CA ASP A 60 -5.22 5.81 5.06
C ASP A 60 -4.69 5.67 3.63
N LEU A 61 -3.44 6.10 3.42
CA LEU A 61 -2.74 5.95 2.14
C LEU A 61 -2.09 4.58 2.05
N HIS A 62 -2.40 3.86 0.97
CA HIS A 62 -1.87 2.54 0.65
C HIS A 62 -0.98 2.62 -0.59
N HIS A 63 0.24 2.10 -0.49
CA HIS A 63 1.16 2.01 -1.63
C HIS A 63 0.78 0.84 -2.54
N MET A 64 0.56 1.13 -3.83
CA MET A 64 0.38 0.10 -4.85
C MET A 64 1.71 -0.60 -5.20
N ASP A 65 2.83 0.09 -5.03
CA ASP A 65 4.18 -0.44 -5.16
C ASP A 65 5.16 0.37 -4.30
N TYR A 66 6.26 -0.27 -3.90
CA TYR A 66 7.35 0.30 -3.12
C TYR A 66 8.62 0.52 -3.95
N GLY A 67 8.56 0.31 -5.28
CA GLY A 67 9.71 0.45 -6.17
C GLY A 67 10.31 1.85 -6.25
N ARG A 68 9.58 2.89 -5.79
CA ARG A 68 9.98 4.30 -5.82
C ARG A 68 9.81 4.98 -4.45
N LEU A 69 10.04 4.26 -3.36
CA LEU A 69 9.92 4.82 -2.01
C LEU A 69 10.76 6.11 -1.88
N GLY A 70 10.16 7.18 -1.36
CA GLY A 70 10.74 8.53 -1.28
C GLY A 70 10.65 9.37 -2.57
N ASN A 71 10.22 8.77 -3.69
CA ASN A 71 9.99 9.43 -4.99
C ASN A 71 8.64 8.96 -5.60
N GLU A 72 7.65 8.66 -4.75
CA GLU A 72 6.40 8.04 -5.18
C GLU A 72 5.54 9.03 -5.98
N LYS A 73 5.08 8.59 -7.16
CA LYS A 73 4.08 9.37 -7.90
C LYS A 73 2.74 9.31 -7.16
N ASN A 74 1.92 10.34 -7.35
CA ASN A 74 0.58 10.37 -6.74
C ASN A 74 -0.26 9.14 -7.11
N SER A 75 -0.07 8.62 -8.33
CA SER A 75 -0.72 7.42 -8.87
C SER A 75 -0.15 6.09 -8.37
N ASP A 76 0.90 6.11 -7.55
CA ASP A 76 1.44 4.92 -6.86
C ASP A 76 0.79 4.70 -5.48
N ILE A 77 -0.10 5.61 -5.07
CA ILE A 77 -0.75 5.61 -3.77
C ILE A 77 -2.28 5.69 -3.96
N ILE A 78 -3.04 4.91 -3.20
CA ILE A 78 -4.50 4.92 -3.18
C ILE A 78 -5.03 5.16 -1.76
N CYS A 79 -6.25 5.69 -1.64
CA CYS A 79 -6.93 5.84 -0.36
C CYS A 79 -7.81 4.64 -0.04
N LEU A 80 -7.65 4.08 1.16
CA LEU A 80 -8.48 3.00 1.69
C LEU A 80 -8.96 3.35 3.10
N CYS A 81 -10.20 3.02 3.45
CA CYS A 81 -10.59 3.02 4.86
C CYS A 81 -9.87 1.87 5.59
N ARG A 82 -9.76 1.94 6.92
CA ARG A 82 -9.04 0.94 7.73
C ARG A 82 -9.43 -0.50 7.39
N ALA A 83 -10.74 -0.79 7.32
CA ALA A 83 -11.23 -2.14 7.01
C ALA A 83 -10.73 -2.67 5.65
N HIS A 84 -10.79 -1.85 4.61
CA HIS A 84 -10.28 -2.23 3.29
C HIS A 84 -8.77 -2.24 3.21
N HIS A 85 -8.10 -1.39 3.99
CA HIS A 85 -6.65 -1.38 4.10
C HIS A 85 -6.13 -2.70 4.69
N ASP A 86 -6.75 -3.16 5.78
CA ASP A 86 -6.36 -4.40 6.45
C ASP A 86 -6.72 -5.62 5.60
N ARG A 87 -7.89 -5.62 4.95
CA ARG A 87 -8.27 -6.65 3.98
C ARG A 87 -7.31 -6.72 2.80
N MET A 88 -6.82 -5.59 2.31
CA MET A 88 -5.82 -5.54 1.25
C MET A 88 -4.55 -6.28 1.67
N HIS A 89 -4.05 -6.00 2.88
CA HIS A 89 -2.91 -6.73 3.44
C HIS A 89 -3.18 -8.23 3.62
N ALA A 90 -4.35 -8.61 4.13
CA ALA A 90 -4.73 -10.01 4.28
C ALA A 90 -4.79 -10.74 2.93
N ALA A 91 -5.38 -10.12 1.90
CA ALA A 91 -5.47 -10.69 0.56
C ALA A 91 -4.09 -10.83 -0.10
N TRP A 92 -3.19 -9.89 0.15
CA TRP A 92 -1.78 -9.97 -0.26
C TRP A 92 -1.06 -11.20 0.29
N ASP A 93 -1.28 -11.50 1.57
CA ASP A 93 -0.68 -12.66 2.23
C ASP A 93 -1.33 -13.98 1.80
N ALA A 94 -2.65 -13.96 1.59
CA ALA A 94 -3.42 -15.13 1.17
C ALA A 94 -3.24 -15.51 -0.32
N THR A 95 -2.70 -14.61 -1.14
CA THR A 95 -2.63 -14.81 -2.61
C THR A 95 -1.21 -14.77 -3.19
N PRO A 96 -0.33 -15.74 -2.87
CA PRO A 96 1.08 -15.71 -3.29
C PRO A 96 1.30 -15.66 -4.80
N HIS A 97 0.40 -16.22 -5.60
CA HIS A 97 0.55 -16.25 -7.06
C HIS A 97 0.39 -14.85 -7.69
N LEU A 98 -0.46 -13.97 -7.13
CA LEU A 98 -0.59 -12.59 -7.59
C LEU A 98 0.71 -11.80 -7.40
N ARG A 99 1.56 -12.19 -6.44
CA ARG A 99 2.88 -11.56 -6.23
C ARG A 99 3.80 -11.69 -7.44
N ARG A 100 3.60 -12.69 -8.29
CA ARG A 100 4.37 -12.89 -9.53
C ARG A 100 4.04 -11.83 -10.60
N LEU A 101 2.86 -11.23 -10.54
CA LEU A 101 2.42 -10.16 -11.45
C LEU A 101 3.01 -8.80 -11.09
N GLY A 102 3.68 -8.67 -9.94
CA GLY A 102 4.15 -7.41 -9.40
C GLY A 102 3.10 -6.70 -8.54
N ARG A 103 3.57 -5.79 -7.67
CA ARG A 103 2.74 -5.15 -6.63
C ARG A 103 1.62 -4.29 -7.19
N ARG A 104 1.91 -3.50 -8.21
CA ARG A 104 0.92 -2.62 -8.82
C ARG A 104 -0.25 -3.39 -9.43
N ALA A 105 0.05 -4.37 -10.29
CA ALA A 105 -0.96 -5.16 -11.00
C ALA A 105 -1.86 -5.95 -10.04
N ALA A 106 -1.26 -6.61 -9.05
CA ALA A 106 -2.02 -7.33 -8.02
C ALA A 106 -2.89 -6.39 -7.17
N THR A 107 -2.41 -5.20 -6.81
CA THR A 107 -3.24 -4.21 -6.10
C THR A 107 -4.48 -3.83 -6.92
N VAL A 108 -4.32 -3.59 -8.23
CA VAL A 108 -5.45 -3.30 -9.12
C VAL A 108 -6.47 -4.45 -9.12
N ILE A 109 -6.02 -5.69 -9.27
CA ILE A 109 -6.88 -6.88 -9.26
C ILE A 109 -7.62 -7.01 -7.94
N LEU A 110 -6.93 -6.84 -6.81
CA LEU A 110 -7.53 -6.93 -5.47
C LEU A 110 -8.55 -5.83 -5.23
N VAL A 111 -8.28 -4.58 -5.64
CA VAL A 111 -9.27 -3.50 -5.57
C VAL A 111 -10.51 -3.84 -6.38
N GLN A 112 -10.35 -4.36 -7.60
CA GLN A 112 -11.49 -4.76 -8.45
C GLN A 112 -12.29 -5.91 -7.82
N ALA A 113 -11.61 -6.91 -7.25
CA ALA A 113 -12.27 -8.01 -6.55
C ALA A 113 -13.07 -7.53 -5.34
N MET A 114 -12.49 -6.64 -4.51
CA MET A 114 -13.16 -6.09 -3.33
C MET A 114 -14.37 -5.22 -3.68
N ARG A 115 -14.31 -4.45 -4.77
CA ARG A 115 -15.45 -3.66 -5.27
C ARG A 115 -16.65 -4.50 -5.72
N ARG A 116 -16.42 -5.77 -6.09
CA ARG A 116 -17.47 -6.72 -6.49
C ARG A 116 -18.01 -7.53 -5.31
N GLY A 117 -17.34 -7.47 -4.16
CA GLY A 117 -17.76 -8.15 -2.94
C GLY A 117 -18.94 -7.46 -2.24
N PRO A 118 -19.59 -8.14 -1.29
CA PRO A 118 -20.79 -7.63 -0.60
C PRO A 118 -20.55 -6.42 0.32
N ASP A 119 -19.30 -5.99 0.53
CA ASP A 119 -18.92 -4.97 1.53
C ASP A 119 -18.83 -3.53 0.98
N ARG A 120 -19.55 -3.25 -0.11
CA ARG A 120 -19.48 -1.96 -0.82
C ARG A 120 -20.17 -0.83 -0.06
#